data_AF-A0A926X0Y6-F1
#
_entry.id   AF-A0A926X0Y6-F1
#
_cell.length_a   1.000
_cell.length_b   1.000
_cell.length_c   1.000
_cell.angle_alpha   90.00
_cell.angle_beta   90.00
_cell.angle_gamma   90.00
#
_symmetry.space_group_name_H-M   'P 1'
#
loop_
_entity.id
_entity.type
_entity.pdbx_description
1 polymer ?
#
loop_
_entity_poly.entity_id
_entity_poly.type
_entity_poly.pdbx_seq_one_letter_code
_entity_poly.pdbx_strand_id
1 'polypeptide(L)'
;MSQRSYPVPQTDPPLSPRETLPTMYDLPSENPEEPGLPDEFHDLQPQLLSATLQLRNYAQNQFFTGSDLNLYYDVRHAQWYKRPDWFLVLGVPRLYDDDMRSSYVVWQEGVNPFVVVELLSPGTEKEDLGEYANPTRVVEGDQSLTPQLTRAVRVGTKSGDGQLAEDSPPRKWEVYEQILRVPYYVVFSRYTNQLRFFQLLGGHYQEQFLDPNTPRIWIPELELGLGLWQGEFQGIDRLWLRWCDSQGNWILTDAEQEREEKERAIARVEQVETQLRQVAFNLMQQGMSVEQVATLMQLTPNEVQTLVNADLEG
;
A
#
# COMPACT_ATOMS: atom_id res chain seq x y z
N MET A 1 -31.21 -41.10 28.96
CA MET A 1 -30.86 -39.99 28.05
C MET A 1 -30.22 -38.90 28.90
N SER A 2 -28.91 -38.71 28.80
CA SER A 2 -28.19 -37.73 29.61
C SER A 2 -28.35 -36.35 28.95
N GLN A 3 -29.00 -35.41 29.63
CA GLN A 3 -29.12 -34.03 29.16
C GLN A 3 -27.72 -33.41 29.18
N ARG A 4 -27.21 -33.02 28.01
CA ARG A 4 -26.01 -32.19 27.92
C ARG A 4 -26.32 -30.85 28.57
N SER A 5 -25.74 -30.62 29.75
CA SER A 5 -25.70 -29.29 30.35
C SER A 5 -24.79 -28.43 29.49
N TYR A 6 -25.36 -27.42 28.83
CA TYR A 6 -24.58 -26.42 28.13
C TYR A 6 -24.03 -25.43 29.17
N PRO A 7 -22.71 -25.16 29.19
CA PRO A 7 -22.05 -24.40 30.25
C PRO A 7 -22.32 -22.89 30.20
N VAL A 8 -23.01 -22.39 29.17
CA VAL A 8 -23.28 -20.95 28.99
C VAL A 8 -24.75 -20.66 29.35
N PRO A 9 -25.02 -19.81 30.36
CA PRO A 9 -26.39 -19.37 30.68
C PRO A 9 -27.03 -18.68 29.47
N GLN A 10 -28.20 -19.16 29.04
CA GLN A 10 -28.93 -18.59 27.91
C GLN A 10 -29.98 -17.58 28.43
N THR A 11 -30.00 -16.38 27.87
CA THR A 11 -31.06 -15.39 28.12
C THR A 11 -32.37 -15.79 27.43
N ASP A 12 -33.51 -15.29 27.90
CA ASP A 12 -34.81 -15.46 27.21
C ASP A 12 -35.42 -14.08 26.84
N PRO A 13 -35.52 -13.73 25.55
CA PRO A 13 -35.09 -14.53 24.39
C PRO A 13 -33.55 -14.66 24.31
N PRO A 14 -33.02 -15.69 23.61
CA PRO A 14 -31.58 -15.84 23.43
C PRO A 14 -31.01 -14.64 22.67
N LEU A 15 -29.94 -14.06 23.23
CA LEU A 15 -29.12 -13.08 22.52
C LEU A 15 -28.44 -13.73 21.32
N SER A 16 -28.12 -12.91 20.31
CA SER A 16 -27.51 -13.42 19.10
C SER A 16 -26.10 -13.96 19.37
N PRO A 17 -25.60 -14.91 18.58
CA PRO A 17 -24.20 -15.34 18.66
C PRO A 17 -23.20 -14.19 18.51
N ARG A 18 -23.54 -13.10 17.79
CA ARG A 18 -22.71 -11.90 17.68
C ARG A 18 -22.52 -11.15 19.00
N GLU A 19 -23.45 -11.31 19.94
CA GLU A 19 -23.41 -10.64 21.25
C GLU A 19 -22.84 -11.54 22.34
N THR A 20 -22.77 -12.85 22.11
CA THR A 20 -22.52 -13.85 23.17
C THR A 20 -21.33 -14.75 22.92
N LEU A 21 -20.82 -14.83 21.68
CA LEU A 21 -19.65 -15.63 21.32
C LEU A 21 -18.49 -14.72 20.92
N PRO A 22 -17.24 -15.23 20.99
CA PRO A 22 -16.07 -14.52 20.49
C PRO A 22 -16.25 -14.06 19.05
N THR A 23 -15.78 -12.86 18.78
CA THR A 23 -15.73 -12.18 17.49
C THR A 23 -14.36 -12.33 16.84
N MET A 24 -14.22 -11.83 15.62
CA MET A 24 -12.92 -11.74 14.94
C MET A 24 -11.86 -10.89 15.69
N TYR A 25 -12.26 -10.14 16.72
CA TYR A 25 -11.35 -9.32 17.53
C TYR A 25 -10.84 -10.02 18.80
N ASP A 26 -11.38 -11.21 19.13
CA ASP A 26 -11.10 -11.90 20.40
C ASP A 26 -10.01 -12.98 20.28
N LEU A 27 -9.56 -13.29 19.05
CA LEU A 27 -8.46 -14.22 18.81
C LEU A 27 -7.11 -13.53 19.07
N PRO A 28 -6.23 -14.09 19.93
CA PRO A 28 -4.91 -13.53 20.16
C PRO A 28 -3.99 -13.78 18.96
N SER A 29 -3.05 -12.87 18.73
CA SER A 29 -1.99 -13.07 17.74
C SER A 29 -1.05 -14.21 18.10
N GLU A 30 -0.55 -14.92 17.08
CA GLU A 30 0.49 -15.94 17.21
C GLU A 30 1.89 -15.33 17.44
N ASN A 31 2.08 -14.05 17.10
CA ASN A 31 3.32 -13.31 17.32
C ASN A 31 3.17 -12.33 18.50
N PRO A 32 3.86 -12.54 19.63
CA PRO A 32 3.79 -11.62 20.78
C PRO A 32 4.26 -10.18 20.50
N GLU A 33 5.10 -9.95 19.49
CA GLU A 33 5.53 -8.60 19.07
C GLU A 33 4.48 -7.91 18.18
N GLU A 34 3.50 -8.65 17.65
CA GLU A 34 2.43 -8.13 16.80
C GLU A 34 1.10 -8.54 17.44
N PRO A 35 0.63 -7.84 18.49
CA PRO A 35 -0.58 -8.23 19.20
C PRO A 35 -1.86 -8.22 18.33
N GLY A 36 -1.82 -7.58 17.15
CA GLY A 36 -2.86 -7.64 16.14
C GLY A 36 -2.67 -8.82 15.18
N LEU A 37 -3.77 -9.46 14.77
CA LEU A 37 -3.74 -10.46 13.69
C LEU A 37 -3.63 -9.76 12.33
N PRO A 38 -2.90 -10.33 11.35
CA PRO A 38 -3.01 -9.90 9.97
C PRO A 38 -4.47 -10.05 9.54
N ASP A 39 -5.07 -8.93 9.14
CA ASP A 39 -6.42 -8.87 8.61
C ASP A 39 -6.38 -8.68 7.09
N GLU A 40 -7.53 -8.72 6.42
CA GLU A 40 -7.60 -8.55 4.96
C GLU A 40 -6.94 -7.24 4.46
N PHE A 41 -6.83 -6.21 5.30
CA PHE A 41 -6.13 -4.99 4.90
C PHE A 41 -4.60 -5.18 4.88
N HIS A 42 -4.05 -5.92 5.83
CA HIS A 42 -2.61 -6.21 5.88
C HIS A 42 -2.18 -7.18 4.77
N ASP A 43 -3.10 -7.99 4.24
CA ASP A 43 -2.85 -8.76 3.01
C ASP A 43 -2.90 -7.88 1.75
N LEU A 44 -3.96 -7.08 1.59
CA LEU A 44 -4.21 -6.36 0.35
C LEU A 44 -3.35 -5.10 0.16
N GLN A 45 -3.04 -4.37 1.23
CA GLN A 45 -2.30 -3.10 1.13
C GLN A 45 -0.86 -3.29 0.59
N PRO A 46 -0.06 -4.27 1.05
CA PRO A 46 1.25 -4.57 0.49
C PRO A 46 1.20 -5.07 -0.97
N GLN A 47 0.14 -5.78 -1.35
CA GLN A 47 -0.07 -6.20 -2.74
C GLN A 47 -0.26 -4.98 -3.65
N LEU A 48 -1.09 -4.01 -3.26
CA LEU A 48 -1.27 -2.78 -4.04
C LEU A 48 0.02 -1.96 -4.13
N LEU A 49 0.80 -1.86 -3.04
CA LEU A 49 2.10 -1.20 -3.05
C LEU A 49 3.06 -1.86 -4.04
N SER A 50 3.10 -3.19 -4.07
CA SER A 50 3.96 -3.94 -4.99
C SER A 50 3.48 -3.84 -6.45
N ALA A 51 2.17 -3.95 -6.68
CA ALA A 51 1.56 -3.90 -8.00
C ALA A 51 1.63 -2.52 -8.67
N THR A 52 1.78 -1.45 -7.88
CA THR A 52 1.87 -0.07 -8.39
C THR A 52 3.29 0.50 -8.33
N LEU A 53 4.28 -0.27 -7.87
CA LEU A 53 5.68 0.15 -7.84
C LEU A 53 6.30 0.08 -9.25
N GLN A 54 6.48 1.23 -9.90
CA GLN A 54 7.13 1.33 -11.20
C GLN A 54 8.42 2.17 -11.13
N LEU A 55 9.56 1.50 -10.98
CA LEU A 55 10.87 2.14 -10.91
C LEU A 55 11.44 2.37 -12.32
N ARG A 56 11.79 3.62 -12.65
CA ARG A 56 12.39 3.97 -13.96
C ARG A 56 13.87 3.60 -14.05
N ASN A 57 14.57 3.70 -12.92
CA ASN A 57 16.02 3.55 -12.84
C ASN A 57 16.46 2.12 -12.45
N TYR A 58 15.50 1.21 -12.23
CA TYR A 58 15.76 -0.18 -11.82
C TYR A 58 14.88 -1.13 -12.64
N ALA A 59 15.49 -2.11 -13.30
CA ALA A 59 14.76 -3.21 -13.91
C ALA A 59 14.16 -4.13 -12.82
N GLN A 60 13.15 -4.94 -13.16
CA GLN A 60 12.47 -5.85 -12.21
C GLN A 60 13.42 -6.83 -11.50
N ASN A 61 14.56 -7.17 -12.10
CA ASN A 61 15.56 -8.04 -11.51
C ASN A 61 16.66 -7.30 -10.73
N GLN A 62 16.51 -5.99 -10.49
CA GLN A 62 17.47 -5.13 -9.77
C GLN A 62 16.91 -4.58 -8.47
N PHE A 63 15.76 -5.07 -8.02
CA PHE A 63 15.22 -4.76 -6.71
C PHE A 63 14.40 -5.95 -6.18
N PHE A 64 14.10 -5.88 -4.89
CA PHE A 64 13.23 -6.82 -4.20
C PHE A 64 12.24 -6.06 -3.33
N THR A 65 10.99 -6.54 -3.30
CA THR A 65 9.99 -6.14 -2.31
C THR A 65 9.61 -7.34 -1.47
N GLY A 66 9.43 -7.13 -0.16
CA GLY A 66 8.94 -8.14 0.77
C GLY A 66 7.77 -7.59 1.58
N SER A 67 6.86 -8.48 1.97
CA SER A 67 5.72 -8.21 2.84
C SER A 67 5.57 -9.37 3.82
N ASP A 68 5.38 -9.08 5.10
CA ASP A 68 5.31 -10.07 6.19
C ASP A 68 6.48 -11.04 6.25
N LEU A 69 7.61 -10.66 5.66
CA LEU A 69 8.82 -11.47 5.51
C LEU A 69 9.82 -11.13 6.61
N ASN A 70 10.37 -12.14 7.28
CA ASN A 70 11.37 -11.95 8.34
C ASN A 70 12.60 -11.22 7.78
N LEU A 71 12.94 -10.10 8.41
CA LEU A 71 14.08 -9.23 8.12
C LEU A 71 15.09 -9.34 9.27
N TYR A 72 16.19 -10.05 9.02
CA TYR A 72 17.26 -10.21 9.99
C TYR A 72 18.31 -9.11 9.82
N TYR A 73 18.76 -8.52 10.93
CA TYR A 73 19.56 -7.30 10.90
C TYR A 73 20.80 -7.29 11.81
N ASP A 74 20.95 -8.25 12.74
CA ASP A 74 22.07 -8.28 13.68
C ASP A 74 22.80 -9.64 13.66
N VAL A 75 24.07 -9.63 13.23
CA VAL A 75 24.94 -10.81 13.19
C VAL A 75 25.31 -11.34 14.58
N ARG A 76 25.25 -10.49 15.61
CA ARG A 76 25.54 -10.87 17.00
C ARG A 76 24.33 -11.49 17.68
N HIS A 77 23.14 -11.18 17.18
CA HIS A 77 21.87 -11.73 17.64
C HIS A 77 21.09 -12.30 16.47
N ALA A 78 21.61 -13.36 15.85
CA ALA A 78 21.09 -13.91 14.60
C ALA A 78 19.64 -14.48 14.67
N GLN A 79 19.04 -14.52 15.86
CA GLN A 79 17.63 -14.88 16.06
C GLN A 79 16.72 -13.65 16.18
N TRP A 80 17.27 -12.44 16.17
CA TRP A 80 16.49 -11.21 16.16
C TRP A 80 16.15 -10.85 14.72
N TYR A 81 14.86 -10.63 14.50
CA TYR A 81 14.31 -10.22 13.21
C TYR A 81 13.17 -9.23 13.46
N LYS A 82 12.79 -8.51 12.41
CA LYS A 82 11.53 -7.77 12.33
C LYS A 82 10.72 -8.27 11.14
N ARG A 83 9.42 -8.00 11.12
CA ARG A 83 8.53 -8.34 10.00
C ARG A 83 7.80 -7.06 9.58
N PRO A 84 8.40 -6.26 8.70
CA PRO A 84 7.71 -5.10 8.17
C PRO A 84 6.55 -5.54 7.28
N ASP A 85 5.43 -4.83 7.35
CA ASP A 85 4.27 -5.09 6.48
C ASP A 85 4.63 -4.97 5.00
N TRP A 86 5.51 -4.02 4.66
CA TRP A 86 6.12 -3.95 3.33
C TRP A 86 7.49 -3.26 3.36
N PHE A 87 8.43 -3.72 2.55
CA PHE A 87 9.71 -3.04 2.36
C PHE A 87 10.26 -3.20 0.94
N LEU A 88 11.09 -2.25 0.52
CA LEU A 88 11.80 -2.21 -0.76
C LEU A 88 13.30 -2.23 -0.54
N VAL A 89 14.01 -3.08 -1.27
CA VAL A 89 15.48 -3.11 -1.35
C VAL A 89 15.90 -2.86 -2.78
N LEU A 90 16.78 -1.88 -3.00
CA LEU A 90 17.30 -1.52 -4.31
C LEU A 90 18.68 -2.17 -4.55
N GLY A 91 18.99 -2.48 -5.81
CA GLY A 91 20.31 -2.99 -6.20
C GLY A 91 20.57 -4.46 -5.86
N VAL A 92 19.53 -5.21 -5.49
CA VAL A 92 19.60 -6.66 -5.22
C VAL A 92 18.82 -7.45 -6.27
N PRO A 93 19.21 -8.70 -6.58
CA PRO A 93 18.44 -9.53 -7.51
C PRO A 93 17.05 -9.88 -6.96
N ARG A 94 16.07 -10.02 -7.87
CA ARG A 94 14.69 -10.41 -7.51
C ARG A 94 14.61 -11.78 -6.82
N LEU A 95 15.48 -12.70 -7.21
CA LEU A 95 15.63 -14.05 -6.66
C LEU A 95 16.91 -14.12 -5.81
N TYR A 96 16.91 -15.00 -4.82
CA TYR A 96 18.08 -15.33 -4.01
C TYR A 96 18.54 -16.74 -4.39
N ASP A 97 19.77 -16.89 -4.90
CA ASP A 97 20.29 -18.16 -5.42
C ASP A 97 19.32 -18.87 -6.39
N ASP A 98 18.75 -18.11 -7.33
CA ASP A 98 17.75 -18.55 -8.33
C ASP A 98 16.40 -19.04 -7.74
N ASP A 99 16.12 -18.79 -6.47
CA ASP A 99 14.85 -19.14 -5.79
C ASP A 99 14.21 -17.92 -5.08
N MET A 100 12.99 -18.10 -4.59
CA MET A 100 12.27 -17.12 -3.79
C MET A 100 12.80 -17.07 -2.35
N ARG A 101 12.79 -15.87 -1.77
CA ARG A 101 13.25 -15.63 -0.40
C ARG A 101 12.22 -16.13 0.62
N SER A 102 12.65 -16.97 1.56
CA SER A 102 11.88 -17.28 2.78
C SER A 102 12.10 -16.27 3.91
N SER A 103 13.16 -15.47 3.81
CA SER A 103 13.49 -14.36 4.70
C SER A 103 14.48 -13.43 4.00
N TYR A 104 14.62 -12.20 4.49
CA TYR A 104 15.66 -11.28 4.04
C TYR A 104 16.74 -11.17 5.11
N VAL A 105 17.94 -11.69 4.81
CA VAL A 105 19.05 -11.76 5.76
C VAL A 105 20.11 -10.72 5.38
N VAL A 106 20.10 -9.58 6.07
CA VAL A 106 20.88 -8.39 5.68
C VAL A 106 22.38 -8.68 5.56
N TRP A 107 22.95 -9.49 6.46
CA TRP A 107 24.39 -9.80 6.41
C TRP A 107 24.78 -10.81 5.31
N GLN A 108 23.80 -11.50 4.70
CA GLN A 108 24.05 -12.33 3.52
C GLN A 108 23.85 -11.52 2.23
N GLU A 109 22.83 -10.67 2.18
CA GLU A 109 22.48 -9.84 1.02
C GLU A 109 23.40 -8.62 0.87
N GLY A 110 23.93 -8.10 1.98
CA GLY A 110 24.85 -6.95 2.01
C GLY A 110 24.18 -5.59 1.76
N VAL A 111 22.85 -5.54 1.60
CA VAL A 111 22.09 -4.32 1.31
C VAL A 111 20.91 -4.18 2.28
N ASN A 112 20.76 -3.00 2.87
CA ASN A 112 19.65 -2.68 3.77
C ASN A 112 18.41 -2.24 2.97
N PRO A 113 17.19 -2.34 3.54
CA PRO A 113 16.00 -1.74 2.96
C PRO A 113 16.14 -0.24 2.70
N PHE A 114 15.53 0.20 1.58
CA PHE A 114 15.47 1.58 1.14
C PHE A 114 14.19 2.28 1.62
N VAL A 115 13.05 1.57 1.56
CA VAL A 115 11.76 2.01 2.11
C VAL A 115 11.23 0.91 3.02
N VAL A 116 10.68 1.28 4.17
CA VAL A 116 9.87 0.40 5.03
C VAL A 116 8.51 1.06 5.27
N VAL A 117 7.45 0.28 5.18
CA VAL A 117 6.07 0.66 5.47
C VAL A 117 5.54 -0.22 6.60
N GLU A 118 4.93 0.40 7.61
CA GLU A 118 4.21 -0.26 8.69
C GLU A 118 2.75 0.22 8.72
N LEU A 119 1.84 -0.71 8.96
CA LEU A 119 0.40 -0.55 8.99
C LEU A 119 -0.06 -0.67 10.44
N LEU A 120 -0.52 0.45 11.02
CA LEU A 120 -0.85 0.49 12.43
C LEU A 120 -2.11 -0.32 12.72
N SER A 121 -1.97 -1.29 13.61
CA SER A 121 -3.05 -1.95 14.33
C SER A 121 -3.22 -1.34 15.75
N PRO A 122 -4.40 -1.45 16.38
CA PRO A 122 -4.61 -0.85 17.69
C PRO A 122 -3.60 -1.37 18.71
N GLY A 123 -2.80 -0.48 19.32
CA GLY A 123 -1.82 -0.83 20.35
C GLY A 123 -0.37 -1.00 19.86
N THR A 124 -0.11 -0.92 18.56
CA THR A 124 1.25 -1.02 17.97
C THR A 124 1.98 0.32 17.87
N GLU A 125 1.30 1.43 18.15
CA GLU A 125 1.78 2.78 17.90
C GLU A 125 3.12 3.08 18.60
N LYS A 126 3.34 2.55 19.81
CA LYS A 126 4.60 2.76 20.55
C LYS A 126 5.80 2.04 19.95
N GLU A 127 5.57 0.92 19.27
CA GLU A 127 6.62 0.16 18.60
C GLU A 127 6.98 0.80 17.25
N ASP A 128 5.97 1.20 16.49
CA ASP A 128 6.14 1.74 15.14
C ASP A 128 6.48 3.23 15.10
N LEU A 129 6.09 4.03 16.10
CA LEU A 129 6.32 5.50 16.09
C LEU A 129 7.36 5.96 17.11
N GLY A 130 7.85 5.09 17.99
CA GLY A 130 8.86 5.46 19.00
C GLY A 130 8.43 6.67 19.84
N GLU A 131 9.27 7.72 19.87
CA GLU A 131 8.97 8.97 20.61
C GLU A 131 7.75 9.72 20.05
N TYR A 132 7.39 9.47 18.77
CA TYR A 132 6.27 10.11 18.09
C TYR A 132 4.91 9.46 18.38
N ALA A 133 4.86 8.41 19.22
CA ALA A 133 3.62 7.74 19.61
C ALA A 133 2.74 8.57 20.56
N ASN A 134 3.29 9.58 21.24
CA ASN A 134 2.56 10.45 22.18
C ASN A 134 2.67 11.93 21.75
N PRO A 135 1.68 12.49 21.05
CA PRO A 135 1.72 13.89 20.60
C PRO A 135 1.52 14.92 21.73
N THR A 136 1.33 14.51 22.99
CA THR A 136 1.16 15.40 24.14
C THR A 136 2.48 16.05 24.59
N ARG A 137 3.10 16.83 23.70
CA ARG A 137 3.95 17.98 24.05
C ARG A 137 3.39 19.20 23.31
N VAL A 138 2.13 19.52 23.60
CA VAL A 138 1.59 20.83 23.26
C VAL A 138 2.23 21.82 24.24
N VAL A 139 3.18 22.61 23.74
CA VAL A 139 3.66 23.80 24.42
C VAL A 139 2.51 24.80 24.36
N GLU A 140 1.80 24.99 25.47
CA GLU A 140 0.91 26.15 25.62
C GLU A 140 1.77 27.42 25.66
N GLY A 141 1.68 28.21 24.60
CA GLY A 141 1.89 29.66 24.61
C GLY A 141 3.32 30.18 24.74
N ASP A 142 3.99 30.39 23.61
CA ASP A 142 4.49 31.72 23.27
C ASP A 142 4.70 31.85 21.76
N GLN A 143 4.31 32.99 21.19
CA GLN A 143 4.51 33.29 19.78
C GLN A 143 5.95 33.78 19.59
N SER A 144 6.64 33.18 18.63
CA SER A 144 7.97 33.51 18.09
C SER A 144 9.11 32.59 18.53
N LEU A 145 9.94 32.26 17.52
CA LEU A 145 11.22 31.56 17.53
C LEU A 145 11.17 30.05 17.25
N THR A 146 11.91 29.70 16.19
CA THR A 146 12.28 28.37 15.68
C THR A 146 12.37 27.26 16.73
N PRO A 147 11.86 26.03 16.46
CA PRO A 147 12.02 24.92 17.39
C PRO A 147 13.45 24.39 17.32
N GLN A 148 14.30 24.84 18.25
CA GLN A 148 15.46 24.05 18.67
C GLN A 148 14.96 23.00 19.67
N LEU A 149 14.88 21.75 19.23
CA LEU A 149 14.56 20.60 20.08
C LEU A 149 15.69 20.38 21.08
N THR A 150 15.57 20.94 22.28
CA THR A 150 16.43 20.59 23.42
C THR A 150 16.01 19.22 23.97
N ARG A 151 16.94 18.28 23.82
CA ARG A 151 17.00 16.91 24.35
C ARG A 151 16.42 16.76 25.77
N ALA A 152 15.49 15.82 25.93
CA ALA A 152 15.23 15.22 27.24
C ALA A 152 16.44 14.35 27.62
N VAL A 153 17.19 14.81 28.63
CA VAL A 153 18.19 13.98 29.31
C VAL A 153 17.45 12.79 29.94
N ARG A 154 17.90 11.57 29.63
CA ARG A 154 17.46 10.34 30.31
C ARG A 154 17.62 10.55 31.83
N VAL A 155 16.51 10.65 32.55
CA VAL A 155 16.50 10.38 33.99
C VAL A 155 16.71 8.87 34.10
N GLY A 156 17.95 8.49 34.37
CA GLY A 156 18.28 7.12 34.71
C GLY A 156 17.57 6.75 36.00
N THR A 157 16.60 5.85 35.90
CA THR A 157 16.17 5.04 37.04
C THR A 157 17.35 4.20 37.48
N LYS A 158 18.02 4.64 38.56
CA LYS A 158 18.93 3.77 39.31
C LYS A 158 18.08 2.70 39.99
N SER A 159 17.99 1.53 39.37
CA SER A 159 17.80 0.30 40.12
C SER A 159 19.18 -0.17 40.54
N GLY A 160 19.35 -0.37 41.84
CA GLY A 160 20.55 -0.97 42.41
C GLY A 160 20.77 -2.37 41.84
N ASP A 161 22.04 -2.74 41.77
CA ASP A 161 22.61 -4.00 41.27
C ASP A 161 22.82 -4.03 39.75
N GLY A 162 24.11 -3.89 39.38
CA GLY A 162 24.58 -3.81 38.00
C GLY A 162 24.46 -5.13 37.25
N GLN A 163 23.25 -5.44 36.78
CA GLN A 163 23.01 -6.34 35.66
C GLN A 163 22.61 -5.51 34.44
N LEU A 164 23.41 -5.65 33.38
CA LEU A 164 23.18 -5.05 32.07
C LEU A 164 21.77 -5.44 31.58
N ALA A 165 20.97 -4.45 31.20
CA ALA A 165 19.77 -4.69 30.42
C ALA A 165 20.20 -5.06 28.99
N GLU A 166 20.59 -6.31 28.76
CA GLU A 166 21.10 -6.80 27.46
C GLU A 166 20.63 -8.23 27.20
N ASP A 167 19.34 -8.44 26.85
CA ASP A 167 18.94 -9.64 26.09
C ASP A 167 17.53 -9.58 25.46
N SER A 168 17.04 -8.39 25.09
CA SER A 168 15.74 -8.23 24.41
C SER A 168 15.93 -7.58 23.04
N PRO A 169 15.24 -8.04 21.99
CA PRO A 169 15.27 -7.39 20.68
C PRO A 169 14.93 -5.88 20.78
N PRO A 170 15.66 -5.00 20.08
CA PRO A 170 15.30 -3.60 19.92
C PRO A 170 13.92 -3.41 19.28
N ARG A 171 13.32 -2.23 19.48
CA ARG A 171 12.04 -1.88 18.82
C ARG A 171 12.23 -1.65 17.32
N LYS A 172 11.15 -1.81 16.54
CA LYS A 172 11.13 -1.52 15.10
C LYS A 172 11.78 -0.18 14.75
N TRP A 173 11.37 0.90 15.43
CA TRP A 173 11.95 2.23 15.22
C TRP A 173 13.49 2.26 15.36
N GLU A 174 14.03 1.64 16.42
CA GLU A 174 15.48 1.62 16.68
C GLU A 174 16.22 0.81 15.61
N VAL A 175 15.64 -0.32 15.19
CA VAL A 175 16.19 -1.16 14.12
C VAL A 175 16.26 -0.38 12.81
N TYR A 176 15.15 0.24 12.39
CA TYR A 176 15.09 0.93 11.10
C TYR A 176 15.93 2.21 11.09
N GLU A 177 15.90 3.01 12.15
CA GLU A 177 16.63 4.29 12.23
C GLU A 177 18.13 4.10 12.49
N GLN A 178 18.49 3.28 13.48
CA GLN A 178 19.83 3.30 14.07
C GLN A 178 20.72 2.17 13.55
N ILE A 179 20.14 1.01 13.26
CA ILE A 179 20.87 -0.18 12.80
C ILE A 179 20.85 -0.25 11.27
N LEU A 180 19.67 -0.37 10.68
CA LEU A 180 19.50 -0.54 9.22
C LEU A 180 19.61 0.77 8.45
N ARG A 181 19.42 1.91 9.12
CA ARG A 181 19.54 3.24 8.50
C ARG A 181 18.65 3.37 7.26
N VAL A 182 17.42 2.86 7.35
CA VAL A 182 16.46 2.88 6.23
C VAL A 182 16.17 4.35 5.88
N PRO A 183 16.39 4.79 4.62
CA PRO A 183 16.20 6.20 4.24
C PRO A 183 14.77 6.72 4.42
N TYR A 184 13.77 5.89 4.13
CA TYR A 184 12.35 6.25 4.17
C TYR A 184 11.55 5.27 5.00
N TYR A 185 10.85 5.79 6.00
CA TYR A 185 9.97 5.02 6.86
C TYR A 185 8.56 5.61 6.86
N VAL A 186 7.57 4.77 6.58
CA VAL A 186 6.18 5.17 6.36
C VAL A 186 5.30 4.44 7.35
N VAL A 187 4.39 5.16 7.98
CA VAL A 187 3.44 4.58 8.92
C VAL A 187 2.03 5.02 8.54
N PHE A 188 1.12 4.07 8.38
CA PHE A 188 -0.27 4.35 8.02
C PHE A 188 -1.26 3.65 8.95
N SER A 189 -2.19 4.41 9.51
CA SER A 189 -3.29 3.86 10.32
C SER A 189 -4.58 3.85 9.51
N ARG A 190 -5.10 2.65 9.25
CA ARG A 190 -6.41 2.47 8.59
C ARG A 190 -7.61 2.89 9.44
N TYR A 191 -7.41 3.06 10.74
CA TYR A 191 -8.45 3.44 11.71
C TYR A 191 -8.61 4.95 11.82
N THR A 192 -7.50 5.68 11.75
CA THR A 192 -7.48 7.16 11.86
C THR A 192 -7.27 7.84 10.51
N ASN A 193 -6.97 7.07 9.46
CA ASN A 193 -6.52 7.55 8.15
C ASN A 193 -5.28 8.46 8.22
N GLN A 194 -4.50 8.35 9.29
CA GLN A 194 -3.28 9.12 9.46
C GLN A 194 -2.13 8.44 8.72
N LEU A 195 -1.53 9.19 7.79
CA LEU A 195 -0.30 8.83 7.11
C LEU A 195 0.84 9.69 7.65
N ARG A 196 1.94 9.04 8.04
CA ARG A 196 3.14 9.68 8.56
C ARG A 196 4.34 9.20 7.77
N PHE A 197 5.22 10.14 7.43
CA PHE A 197 6.44 9.87 6.68
C PHE A 197 7.64 10.37 7.44
N PHE A 198 8.67 9.55 7.51
CA PHE A 198 9.92 9.86 8.16
C PHE A 198 11.06 9.68 7.17
N GLN A 199 11.90 10.69 7.07
CA GLN A 199 13.13 10.64 6.27
C GLN A 199 14.33 10.62 7.19
N LEU A 200 15.29 9.75 6.92
CA LEU A 200 16.53 9.68 7.68
C LEU A 200 17.46 10.84 7.27
N LEU A 201 17.54 11.87 8.11
CA LEU A 201 18.33 13.08 7.86
C LEU A 201 19.31 13.31 9.02
N GLY A 202 20.61 13.35 8.72
CA GLY A 202 21.64 13.56 9.75
C GLY A 202 21.72 12.41 10.76
N GLY A 203 21.34 11.20 10.37
CA GLY A 203 21.38 10.00 11.21
C GLY A 203 20.17 9.82 12.13
N HIS A 204 19.12 10.64 11.96
CA HIS A 204 17.87 10.53 12.71
C HIS A 204 16.66 10.71 11.80
N TYR A 205 15.56 10.04 12.14
CA TYR A 205 14.32 10.24 11.43
C TYR A 205 13.73 11.61 11.73
N GLN A 206 13.32 12.30 10.66
CA GLN A 206 12.57 13.54 10.73
C GLN A 206 11.24 13.33 10.03
N GLU A 207 10.15 13.59 10.76
CA GLU A 207 8.81 13.55 10.20
C GLU A 207 8.66 14.64 9.12
N GLN A 208 8.21 14.22 7.93
CA GLN A 208 7.99 15.11 6.81
C GLN A 208 6.57 15.66 6.86
N PHE A 209 6.43 16.95 6.56
CA PHE A 209 5.13 17.59 6.46
C PHE A 209 4.42 17.13 5.19
N LEU A 210 3.15 16.73 5.31
CA LEU A 210 2.28 16.41 4.18
C LEU A 210 1.27 17.53 3.95
N ASP A 211 0.99 17.82 2.67
CA ASP A 211 -0.15 18.65 2.32
C ASP A 211 -1.44 17.97 2.81
N PRO A 212 -2.24 18.61 3.68
CA PRO A 212 -3.50 18.04 4.17
C PRO A 212 -4.51 17.73 3.06
N ASN A 213 -4.47 18.44 1.93
CA ASN A 213 -5.39 18.21 0.81
C ASN A 213 -4.91 17.08 -0.11
N THR A 214 -3.60 16.86 -0.16
CA THR A 214 -2.97 15.84 -1.00
C THR A 214 -1.87 15.13 -0.21
N PRO A 215 -2.22 14.29 0.79
CA PRO A 215 -1.24 13.70 1.70
C PRO A 215 -0.37 12.68 0.97
N ARG A 216 0.72 13.18 0.39
CA ARG A 216 1.75 12.42 -0.32
C ARG A 216 3.13 12.97 -0.03
N ILE A 217 4.12 12.08 -0.05
CA ILE A 217 5.53 12.45 -0.08
C ILE A 217 6.08 12.16 -1.48
N TRP A 218 7.08 12.93 -1.90
CA TRP A 218 7.90 12.63 -3.06
C TRP A 218 9.22 12.01 -2.60
N ILE A 219 9.63 10.89 -3.21
CA ILE A 219 10.90 10.22 -2.97
C ILE A 219 11.78 10.42 -4.21
N PRO A 220 12.72 11.39 -4.19
CA PRO A 220 13.49 11.78 -5.37
C PRO A 220 14.27 10.64 -6.01
N GLU A 221 14.86 9.76 -5.20
CA GLU A 221 15.70 8.64 -5.64
C GLU A 221 14.90 7.57 -6.39
N LEU A 222 13.59 7.46 -6.12
CA LEU A 222 12.69 6.55 -6.83
C LEU A 222 12.01 7.22 -8.01
N GLU A 223 12.03 8.56 -8.09
CA GLU A 223 11.17 9.35 -8.97
C GLU A 223 9.68 8.99 -8.82
N LEU A 224 9.26 8.74 -7.59
CA LEU A 224 7.90 8.34 -7.25
C LEU A 224 7.38 9.10 -6.03
N GLY A 225 6.07 9.35 -6.02
CA GLY A 225 5.37 9.80 -4.84
C GLY A 225 4.58 8.67 -4.21
N LEU A 226 4.42 8.69 -2.89
CA LEU A 226 3.58 7.75 -2.13
C LEU A 226 2.56 8.54 -1.33
N GLY A 227 1.28 8.18 -1.43
CA GLY A 227 0.21 8.91 -0.74
C GLY A 227 -1.08 8.13 -0.61
N LEU A 228 -2.11 8.79 -0.10
CA LEU A 228 -3.44 8.22 0.08
C LEU A 228 -4.29 8.37 -1.18
N TRP A 229 -4.78 7.24 -1.69
CA TRP A 229 -5.68 7.13 -2.82
C TRP A 229 -7.00 6.52 -2.37
N GLN A 230 -8.12 7.19 -2.63
CA GLN A 230 -9.45 6.64 -2.43
C GLN A 230 -9.87 5.90 -3.70
N GLY A 231 -10.17 4.60 -3.58
CA GLY A 231 -10.75 3.83 -4.67
C GLY A 231 -10.82 2.33 -4.38
N GLU A 232 -11.19 1.57 -5.40
CA GLU A 232 -11.43 0.13 -5.32
C GLU A 232 -10.17 -0.68 -5.65
N PHE A 233 -9.77 -1.56 -4.74
CA PHE A 233 -8.77 -2.60 -5.01
C PHE A 233 -9.31 -3.96 -4.54
N GLN A 234 -9.25 -4.97 -5.42
CA GLN A 234 -9.82 -6.31 -5.16
C GLN A 234 -11.29 -6.27 -4.69
N GLY A 235 -12.10 -5.35 -5.23
CA GLY A 235 -13.52 -5.20 -4.90
C GLY A 235 -13.81 -4.42 -3.61
N ILE A 236 -12.81 -3.82 -2.98
CA ILE A 236 -12.95 -3.06 -1.74
C ILE A 236 -12.62 -1.58 -2.01
N ASP A 237 -13.64 -0.72 -1.96
CA ASP A 237 -13.48 0.74 -2.02
C ASP A 237 -13.10 1.31 -0.65
N ARG A 238 -11.93 1.91 -0.55
CA ARG A 238 -11.42 2.57 0.66
C ARG A 238 -10.22 3.47 0.35
N LEU A 239 -9.67 4.06 1.40
CA LEU A 239 -8.39 4.75 1.35
C LEU A 239 -7.23 3.75 1.44
N TRP A 240 -6.34 3.81 0.46
CA TRP A 240 -5.16 2.95 0.33
C TRP A 240 -3.89 3.79 0.18
N LEU A 241 -2.74 3.25 0.59
CA LEU A 241 -1.44 3.73 0.12
C LEU A 241 -1.22 3.30 -1.33
N ARG A 242 -0.78 4.24 -2.17
CA ARG A 242 -0.54 3.99 -3.60
C ARG A 242 0.60 4.84 -4.14
N TRP A 243 1.37 4.30 -5.08
CA TRP A 243 2.41 5.05 -5.78
C TRP A 243 1.81 5.98 -6.85
N CYS A 244 2.46 7.12 -7.07
CA CYS A 244 2.13 8.09 -8.11
C CYS A 244 3.39 8.59 -8.82
N ASP A 245 3.21 9.05 -10.06
CA ASP A 245 4.29 9.60 -10.87
C ASP A 245 4.62 11.07 -10.51
N SER A 246 5.61 11.65 -11.21
CA SER A 246 6.04 13.04 -11.04
C SER A 246 4.98 14.09 -11.37
N GLN A 247 3.93 13.73 -12.11
CA GLN A 247 2.79 14.60 -12.43
C GLN A 247 1.66 14.45 -11.40
N GLY A 248 1.80 13.48 -10.49
CA GLY A 248 0.86 13.17 -9.44
C GLY A 248 -0.23 12.18 -9.85
N ASN A 249 -0.15 11.56 -11.03
CA ASN A 249 -1.07 10.52 -11.46
C ASN A 249 -0.81 9.24 -10.69
N TRP A 250 -1.87 8.58 -10.22
CA TRP A 250 -1.75 7.28 -9.55
C TRP A 250 -1.32 6.21 -10.55
N ILE A 251 -0.33 5.42 -10.16
CA ILE A 251 0.17 4.35 -11.01
C ILE A 251 -0.84 3.22 -10.99
N LEU A 252 -1.28 2.81 -12.17
CA LEU A 252 -2.24 1.74 -12.39
C LEU A 252 -1.59 0.38 -12.17
N THR A 253 -2.34 -0.53 -11.53
CA THR A 253 -2.06 -1.97 -11.57
C THR A 253 -2.24 -2.49 -13.00
N ASP A 254 -1.63 -3.62 -13.33
CA ASP A 254 -1.75 -4.23 -14.66
C ASP A 254 -3.22 -4.50 -15.03
N ALA A 255 -4.04 -4.93 -14.07
CA ALA A 255 -5.47 -5.17 -14.29
C ALA A 255 -6.27 -3.89 -14.58
N GLU A 256 -5.91 -2.75 -13.97
CA GLU A 256 -6.52 -1.46 -14.30
C GLU A 256 -6.05 -0.96 -15.67
N GLN A 257 -4.75 -1.14 -16.01
CA GLN A 257 -4.21 -0.78 -17.32
C GLN A 257 -4.93 -1.55 -18.45
N GLU A 258 -5.03 -2.88 -18.32
CA GLU A 258 -5.74 -3.72 -19.28
C GLU A 258 -7.20 -3.31 -19.46
N ARG A 259 -7.86 -2.93 -18.36
CA ARG A 259 -9.24 -2.44 -18.39
C ARG A 259 -9.36 -1.12 -19.16
N GLU A 260 -8.50 -0.14 -18.85
CA GLU A 260 -8.50 1.13 -19.57
C GLU A 260 -8.18 0.96 -21.05
N GLU A 261 -7.22 0.10 -21.40
CA GLU A 261 -6.87 -0.20 -22.79
C GLU A 261 -8.06 -0.82 -23.54
N LYS A 262 -8.74 -1.78 -22.91
CA LYS A 262 -9.93 -2.42 -23.46
C LYS A 262 -11.07 -1.41 -23.66
N GLU A 263 -11.33 -0.57 -22.67
CA GLU A 263 -12.36 0.48 -22.76
C GLU A 263 -12.04 1.48 -23.87
N ARG A 264 -10.77 1.92 -23.99
CA ARG A 264 -10.32 2.80 -25.07
C ARG A 264 -10.44 2.11 -26.44
N ALA A 265 -10.13 0.83 -26.54
CA ALA A 265 -10.27 0.07 -27.78
C ALA A 265 -11.75 -0.05 -28.20
N ILE A 266 -12.65 -0.34 -27.26
CA ILE A 266 -14.10 -0.39 -27.50
C ILE A 266 -14.61 0.98 -27.95
N ALA A 267 -14.31 2.04 -27.21
CA ALA A 267 -14.71 3.40 -27.54
C ALA A 267 -14.19 3.84 -28.93
N ARG A 268 -12.98 3.38 -29.30
CA ARG A 268 -12.40 3.66 -30.63
C ARG A 268 -13.16 2.94 -31.75
N VAL A 269 -13.53 1.68 -31.55
CA VAL A 269 -14.34 0.92 -32.50
C VAL A 269 -15.71 1.59 -32.68
N GLU A 270 -16.39 1.90 -31.57
CA GLU A 270 -17.69 2.57 -31.59
C GLU A 270 -17.62 3.94 -32.30
N GLN A 271 -16.54 4.70 -32.06
CA GLN A 271 -16.33 5.99 -32.73
C GLN A 271 -16.14 5.83 -34.24
N VAL A 272 -15.36 4.84 -34.68
CA VAL A 272 -15.12 4.57 -36.11
C VAL A 272 -16.40 4.08 -36.78
N GLU A 273 -17.15 3.18 -36.15
CA GLU A 273 -18.43 2.70 -36.67
C GLU A 273 -19.45 3.84 -36.82
N THR A 274 -19.55 4.71 -35.81
CA THR A 274 -20.41 5.90 -35.86
C THR A 274 -20.00 6.85 -36.99
N GLN A 275 -18.70 7.07 -37.19
CA GLN A 275 -18.20 7.91 -38.29
C GLN A 275 -18.50 7.29 -39.66
N LEU A 276 -18.24 5.99 -39.84
CA LEU A 276 -18.55 5.27 -41.09
C LEU A 276 -20.04 5.34 -41.40
N ARG A 277 -20.88 5.12 -40.39
CA ARG A 277 -22.33 5.23 -40.50
C ARG A 277 -22.77 6.61 -40.97
N GLN A 278 -22.28 7.67 -40.35
CA GLN A 278 -22.62 9.05 -40.73
C GLN A 278 -22.18 9.36 -42.16
N VAL A 279 -21.01 8.89 -42.58
CA VAL A 279 -20.51 9.06 -43.95
C VAL A 279 -21.40 8.32 -44.95
N ALA A 280 -21.71 7.04 -44.70
CA ALA A 280 -22.61 6.25 -45.55
C ALA A 280 -23.99 6.91 -45.67
N PHE A 281 -24.57 7.34 -44.55
CA PHE A 281 -25.86 8.03 -44.53
C PHE A 281 -25.83 9.32 -45.35
N ASN A 282 -24.81 10.16 -45.17
CA ASN A 282 -24.66 11.42 -45.90
C ASN A 282 -24.52 11.20 -47.41
N LEU A 283 -23.75 10.19 -47.83
CA LEU A 283 -23.58 9.84 -49.25
C LEU A 283 -24.88 9.34 -49.88
N MET A 284 -25.65 8.52 -49.15
CA MET A 284 -26.97 8.07 -49.61
C MET A 284 -27.98 9.22 -49.73
N GLN A 285 -27.98 10.16 -48.77
CA GLN A 285 -28.80 11.38 -48.84
C GLN A 285 -28.43 12.29 -50.03
N GLN A 286 -27.18 12.23 -50.50
CA GLN A 286 -26.72 12.91 -51.72
C GLN A 286 -27.09 12.17 -53.01
N GLY A 287 -27.80 11.04 -52.93
CA GLY A 287 -28.34 10.31 -54.06
C GLY A 287 -27.46 9.16 -54.59
N MET A 288 -26.39 8.79 -53.87
CA MET A 288 -25.62 7.59 -54.22
C MET A 288 -26.40 6.31 -53.88
N SER A 289 -26.34 5.30 -54.76
CA SER A 289 -26.90 3.97 -54.46
C SER A 289 -26.03 3.21 -53.45
N VAL A 290 -26.59 2.17 -52.83
CA VAL A 290 -25.87 1.32 -51.86
C VAL A 290 -24.60 0.73 -52.48
N GLU A 291 -24.65 0.32 -53.75
CA GLU A 291 -23.50 -0.22 -54.48
C GLU A 291 -22.40 0.83 -54.71
N GLN A 292 -22.77 2.09 -54.98
CA GLN A 292 -21.83 3.19 -55.16
C GLN A 292 -21.13 3.54 -53.84
N VAL A 293 -21.90 3.61 -52.73
CA VAL A 293 -21.34 3.85 -51.38
C VAL A 293 -20.44 2.70 -50.95
N ALA A 294 -20.86 1.45 -51.18
CA ALA A 294 -20.07 0.25 -50.91
C ALA A 294 -18.72 0.28 -51.64
N THR A 295 -18.75 0.61 -52.93
CA THR A 295 -17.52 0.75 -53.74
C THR A 295 -16.60 1.85 -53.20
N LEU A 296 -17.15 3.02 -52.85
CA LEU A 296 -16.37 4.16 -52.37
C LEU A 296 -15.73 3.91 -51.00
N MET A 297 -16.47 3.26 -50.10
CA MET A 297 -16.03 2.97 -48.74
C MET A 297 -15.25 1.65 -48.63
N GLN A 298 -15.07 0.93 -49.74
CA GLN A 298 -14.46 -0.41 -49.79
C GLN A 298 -15.16 -1.42 -48.87
N LEU A 299 -16.49 -1.33 -48.80
CA LEU A 299 -17.37 -2.23 -48.05
C LEU A 299 -18.21 -3.06 -49.03
N THR A 300 -18.86 -4.10 -48.55
CA THR A 300 -19.89 -4.81 -49.29
C THR A 300 -21.22 -4.06 -49.22
N PRO A 301 -22.12 -4.21 -50.22
CA PRO A 301 -23.45 -3.62 -50.16
C PRO A 301 -24.25 -4.03 -48.92
N ASN A 302 -24.06 -5.26 -48.43
CA ASN A 302 -24.72 -5.75 -47.24
C ASN A 302 -24.21 -5.04 -45.97
N GLU A 303 -22.90 -4.82 -45.84
CA GLU A 303 -22.31 -4.05 -44.72
C GLU A 303 -22.79 -2.60 -44.71
N VAL A 304 -22.89 -1.94 -45.87
CA VAL A 304 -23.48 -0.59 -45.96
C VAL A 304 -24.94 -0.58 -45.53
N GLN A 305 -25.72 -1.58 -45.96
CA GLN A 305 -27.12 -1.70 -45.58
C GLN A 305 -27.28 -1.93 -44.06
N THR A 306 -26.43 -2.76 -43.45
CA THR A 306 -26.41 -2.98 -42.00
C THR A 306 -26.02 -1.72 -41.23
N LEU A 307 -24.98 -1.00 -41.68
CA LEU A 307 -24.52 0.24 -41.06
C LEU A 307 -25.64 1.30 -41.03
N VAL A 308 -26.43 1.43 -42.09
CA VAL A 308 -27.48 2.44 -42.17
C VAL A 308 -28.76 2.01 -41.44
N ASN A 309 -29.12 0.73 -41.49
CA ASN A 309 -30.39 0.22 -40.96
C ASN A 309 -30.43 0.03 -39.42
N ALA A 310 -29.30 0.11 -38.72
CA ALA A 310 -29.22 -0.09 -37.27
C ALA A 310 -30.03 0.94 -36.40
N ASP A 311 -30.72 1.92 -37.01
CA ASP A 311 -31.58 2.91 -36.33
C ASP A 311 -33.07 2.51 -36.35
N LEU A 312 -33.45 1.42 -37.02
CA LEU A 312 -34.86 1.01 -37.11
C LEU A 312 -35.30 0.06 -35.97
N GLU A 313 -34.39 -0.34 -35.09
CA GLU A 313 -34.66 -1.24 -33.95
C GLU A 313 -34.42 -0.59 -32.56
N GLY A 314 -34.15 0.71 -32.50
CA GLY A 314 -33.96 1.48 -31.26
C GLY A 314 -35.17 2.31 -30.84
#